data_AF-W5SY81-F1
#
_entry.id   AF-W5SY81-F1
#
_cell.length_a   1.000
_cell.length_b   1.000
_cell.length_c   1.000
_cell.angle_alpha   90.00
_cell.angle_beta   90.00
_cell.angle_gamma   90.00
#
_symmetry.space_group_name_H-M   'P 1'
#
loop_
_entity.id
_entity.type
_entity.pdbx_description
1 polymer ?
#
loop_
_entity_poly.entity_id
_entity_poly.type
_entity_poly.pdbx_seq_one_letter_code
_entity_poly.pdbx_strand_id
1 'polypeptide(L)'
;MYKNKITKKKINVQSTNSITRSEISTTINTIADKMNSNNIYEVWEAYKSMYGLKGMDLASEREILTLLQINNLNPFKKEAYIIPFNGRYTVVVAYQTLLIRAYEAGYNRYTLEFKEEPVKTRKFDFKGNIVEREDLQCTAYFKSDDGSRYSFSILLSEYYKNTPIWRDKQIFMLRKCAVSCLCRTLPGAGLESMPYIREELGDVDIICEEQNIQKIENTE
;
A
#
# COMPACT_ATOMS: atom_id res chain seq x y z
N MET A 1 -56.80 -28.62 -46.87
CA MET A 1 -55.59 -28.02 -47.47
C MET A 1 -55.52 -26.56 -47.03
N TYR A 2 -54.49 -26.14 -46.29
CA TYR A 2 -53.63 -24.98 -46.62
C TYR A 2 -52.54 -24.80 -45.55
N LYS A 3 -51.37 -24.36 -46.01
CA LYS A 3 -50.02 -24.54 -45.49
C LYS A 3 -49.67 -23.72 -44.23
N ASN A 4 -48.80 -24.32 -43.41
CA ASN A 4 -47.94 -23.68 -42.40
C ASN A 4 -47.23 -22.42 -42.93
N LYS A 5 -47.19 -21.36 -42.10
CA LYS A 5 -46.17 -20.31 -42.17
C LYS A 5 -45.59 -20.07 -40.77
N ILE A 6 -44.40 -20.64 -40.54
CA ILE A 6 -43.55 -20.34 -39.39
C ILE A 6 -42.76 -19.07 -39.73
N THR A 7 -43.04 -17.97 -39.04
CA THR A 7 -42.29 -16.73 -39.17
C THR A 7 -41.07 -16.78 -38.24
N LYS A 8 -39.87 -17.03 -38.81
CA LYS A 8 -38.60 -16.93 -38.08
C LYS A 8 -38.35 -15.45 -37.72
N LYS A 9 -38.48 -15.11 -36.43
CA LYS A 9 -38.06 -13.83 -35.87
C LYS A 9 -36.52 -13.80 -35.89
N LYS A 10 -35.92 -12.97 -36.76
CA LYS A 10 -34.47 -12.72 -36.76
C LYS A 10 -34.10 -12.12 -35.40
N ILE A 11 -33.35 -12.86 -34.61
CA ILE A 11 -32.64 -12.34 -33.43
C ILE A 11 -31.49 -11.50 -33.98
N ASN A 12 -31.58 -10.18 -33.81
CA ASN A 12 -30.50 -9.27 -34.12
C ASN A 12 -29.49 -9.36 -32.98
N VAL A 13 -28.49 -10.23 -33.11
CA VAL A 13 -27.35 -10.30 -32.20
C VAL A 13 -26.51 -9.06 -32.45
N GLN A 14 -26.65 -8.04 -31.60
CA GLN A 14 -25.74 -6.92 -31.57
C GLN A 14 -24.35 -7.41 -31.14
N SER A 15 -23.46 -7.52 -32.13
CA SER A 15 -22.01 -7.35 -32.06
C SER A 15 -21.39 -7.42 -30.66
N THR A 16 -20.97 -8.60 -30.24
CA THR A 16 -19.89 -8.74 -29.27
C THR A 16 -18.62 -8.19 -29.92
N ASN A 17 -18.12 -7.04 -29.45
CA ASN A 17 -16.84 -6.49 -29.88
C ASN A 17 -15.73 -7.50 -29.57
N SER A 18 -15.31 -8.28 -30.57
CA SER A 18 -14.15 -9.15 -30.46
C SER A 18 -12.92 -8.28 -30.54
N ILE A 19 -12.34 -7.95 -29.38
CA ILE A 19 -11.05 -7.23 -29.32
C ILE A 19 -10.01 -8.07 -30.05
N THR A 20 -9.42 -7.50 -31.09
CA THR A 20 -8.44 -8.17 -31.93
C THR A 20 -7.09 -8.25 -31.23
N ARG A 21 -6.29 -9.28 -31.57
CA ARG A 21 -4.96 -9.49 -30.98
C ARG A 21 -4.01 -8.31 -31.21
N SER A 22 -4.21 -7.52 -32.28
CA SER A 22 -3.45 -6.30 -32.52
C SER A 22 -3.88 -5.15 -31.61
N GLU A 23 -5.17 -4.97 -31.34
CA GLU A 23 -5.66 -3.96 -30.38
C GLU A 23 -5.18 -4.25 -28.95
N ILE A 24 -5.10 -5.52 -28.57
CA ILE A 24 -4.49 -5.94 -27.28
C ILE A 24 -3.00 -5.57 -27.26
N SER A 25 -2.27 -5.86 -28.33
CA SER A 25 -0.84 -5.54 -28.45
C SER A 25 -0.58 -4.02 -28.39
N THR A 26 -1.37 -3.22 -29.10
CA THR A 26 -1.27 -1.74 -29.09
C THR A 26 -1.59 -1.17 -27.71
N THR A 27 -2.61 -1.70 -27.02
CA THR A 27 -2.98 -1.26 -25.67
C THR A 27 -1.89 -1.61 -24.65
N ILE A 28 -1.30 -2.81 -24.75
CA ILE A 28 -0.20 -3.24 -23.88
C ILE A 28 1.04 -2.37 -24.09
N ASN A 29 1.42 -2.09 -25.34
CA ASN A 29 2.57 -1.23 -25.65
C ASN A 29 2.36 0.19 -25.11
N THR A 30 1.15 0.73 -25.26
CA THR A 30 0.79 2.07 -24.75
C THR A 30 0.85 2.14 -23.21
N ILE A 31 0.50 1.06 -22.52
CA ILE A 31 0.65 0.98 -21.05
C ILE A 31 2.13 0.86 -20.68
N ALA A 32 2.89 0.02 -21.36
CA ALA A 32 4.32 -0.20 -21.09
C ALA A 32 5.14 1.10 -21.21
N ASP A 33 4.83 1.95 -22.21
CA ASP A 33 5.46 3.26 -22.36
C ASP A 33 5.15 4.18 -21.18
N LYS A 34 3.88 4.18 -20.72
CA LYS A 34 3.43 4.99 -19.58
C LYS A 34 3.96 4.51 -18.24
N MET A 35 4.20 3.20 -18.06
CA MET A 35 4.75 2.62 -16.82
C MET A 35 6.10 3.23 -16.43
N ASN A 36 6.91 3.62 -17.42
CA ASN A 36 8.23 4.20 -17.24
C ASN A 36 8.25 5.73 -17.45
N SER A 37 7.10 6.36 -17.64
CA SER A 37 7.00 7.80 -17.82
C SER A 37 7.49 8.54 -16.57
N ASN A 38 8.16 9.67 -16.78
CA ASN A 38 8.50 10.61 -15.71
C ASN A 38 7.28 11.46 -15.29
N ASN A 39 6.18 11.39 -16.05
CA ASN A 39 4.93 12.05 -15.72
C ASN A 39 4.06 11.13 -14.84
N ILE A 40 4.08 11.36 -13.53
CA ILE A 40 3.29 10.57 -12.56
C ILE A 40 1.79 10.54 -12.87
N TYR A 41 1.24 11.56 -13.53
CA TYR A 41 -0.16 11.53 -13.94
C TYR A 41 -0.43 10.46 -15.00
N GLU A 42 0.45 10.32 -16.00
CA GLU A 42 0.32 9.27 -17.02
C GLU A 42 0.50 7.87 -16.42
N VAL A 43 1.45 7.74 -15.49
CA VAL A 43 1.67 6.51 -14.72
C VAL A 43 0.40 6.16 -13.93
N TRP A 44 -0.20 7.12 -13.24
CA TRP A 44 -1.41 6.94 -12.45
C TRP A 44 -2.60 6.49 -13.31
N GLU A 45 -2.88 7.19 -14.41
CA GLU A 45 -3.99 6.85 -15.30
C GLU A 45 -3.84 5.44 -15.89
N ALA A 46 -2.61 5.07 -16.29
CA ALA A 46 -2.32 3.72 -16.77
C ALA A 46 -2.50 2.66 -15.66
N TYR A 47 -2.03 2.95 -14.44
CA TYR A 47 -2.16 2.06 -13.29
C TYR A 47 -3.62 1.83 -12.91
N LYS A 48 -4.39 2.91 -12.77
CA LYS A 48 -5.81 2.90 -12.45
C LYS A 48 -6.62 2.07 -13.47
N SER A 49 -6.32 2.25 -14.76
CA SER A 49 -6.94 1.49 -15.85
C SER A 49 -6.61 0.00 -15.78
N MET A 50 -5.32 -0.34 -15.62
CA MET A 50 -4.87 -1.74 -15.63
C MET A 50 -5.36 -2.55 -14.42
N TYR A 51 -5.36 -1.97 -13.22
CA TYR A 51 -5.80 -2.63 -11.99
C TYR A 51 -7.29 -2.48 -11.69
N GLY A 52 -8.05 -1.87 -12.61
CA GLY A 52 -9.51 -1.76 -12.48
C GLY A 52 -9.97 -0.96 -11.26
N LEU A 53 -9.19 0.05 -10.84
CA LEU A 53 -9.50 0.93 -9.71
C LEU A 53 -10.62 1.93 -10.06
N LYS A 54 -11.81 1.41 -10.38
CA LYS A 54 -13.00 2.17 -10.75
C LYS A 54 -13.84 2.49 -9.50
N GLY A 55 -14.49 3.65 -9.49
CA GLY A 55 -15.40 4.05 -8.41
C GLY A 55 -14.75 4.73 -7.21
N MET A 56 -13.50 5.19 -7.35
CA MET A 56 -12.85 6.05 -6.36
C MET A 56 -13.48 7.44 -6.35
N ASP A 57 -13.69 8.02 -5.18
CA ASP A 57 -14.12 9.41 -5.09
C ASP A 57 -12.99 10.38 -5.49
N LEU A 58 -13.36 11.55 -6.00
CA LEU A 58 -12.42 12.54 -6.51
C LEU A 58 -11.43 13.05 -5.46
N ALA A 59 -11.79 13.03 -4.17
CA ALA A 59 -10.90 13.49 -3.11
C ALA A 59 -9.80 12.45 -2.84
N SER A 60 -10.16 11.17 -2.71
CA SER A 60 -9.18 10.08 -2.59
C SER A 60 -8.25 10.00 -3.81
N GLU A 61 -8.78 10.18 -5.01
CA GLU A 61 -7.95 10.20 -6.22
C GLU A 61 -6.93 11.33 -6.21
N ARG A 62 -7.37 12.55 -5.85
CA ARG A 62 -6.48 13.70 -5.73
C ARG A 62 -5.41 13.48 -4.66
N GLU A 63 -5.78 12.91 -3.52
CA GLU A 63 -4.84 12.61 -2.43
C GLU A 63 -3.77 11.60 -2.89
N ILE A 64 -4.19 10.51 -3.54
CA ILE A 64 -3.28 9.51 -4.09
C ILE A 64 -2.32 10.14 -5.09
N LEU A 65 -2.85 10.86 -6.08
CA LEU A 65 -2.02 11.51 -7.10
C LEU A 65 -1.02 12.49 -6.48
N THR A 66 -1.45 13.27 -5.49
CA THR A 66 -0.60 14.22 -4.78
C THR A 66 0.54 13.51 -4.05
N LEU A 67 0.24 12.43 -3.32
CA LEU A 67 1.24 11.64 -2.60
C LEU A 67 2.24 10.98 -3.54
N LEU A 68 1.78 10.47 -4.69
CA LEU A 68 2.66 9.91 -5.71
C LEU A 68 3.56 10.99 -6.34
N GLN A 69 3.01 12.18 -6.62
CA GLN A 69 3.75 13.28 -7.23
C GLN A 69 4.80 13.88 -6.31
N ILE A 70 4.43 14.29 -5.09
CA ILE A 70 5.34 14.92 -4.14
C ILE A 70 6.51 14.00 -3.80
N ASN A 71 6.23 12.71 -3.64
CA ASN A 71 7.25 11.73 -3.29
C ASN A 71 7.87 11.05 -4.53
N ASN A 72 7.50 11.42 -5.76
CA ASN A 72 7.96 10.77 -6.99
C ASN A 72 7.87 9.22 -6.91
N LEU A 73 6.72 8.69 -6.51
CA LEU A 73 6.51 7.25 -6.31
C LEU A 73 5.83 6.65 -7.54
N ASN A 74 6.41 5.58 -8.07
CA ASN A 74 5.85 4.83 -9.19
C ASN A 74 5.22 3.50 -8.72
N PRO A 75 3.89 3.35 -8.78
CA PRO A 75 3.23 2.14 -8.31
C PRO A 75 3.47 0.90 -9.20
N PHE A 76 3.84 1.07 -10.48
CA PHE A 76 4.27 -0.05 -11.33
C PHE A 76 5.64 -0.60 -10.95
N LYS A 77 6.53 0.25 -10.44
CA LYS A 77 7.85 -0.14 -9.93
C LYS A 77 7.79 -0.74 -8.53
N LYS A 78 6.58 -0.92 -7.97
CA LYS A 78 6.34 -1.39 -6.61
C LYS A 78 6.96 -0.48 -5.54
N GLU A 79 7.09 0.82 -5.85
CA GLU A 79 7.57 1.81 -4.90
C GLU A 79 6.49 2.24 -3.91
N ALA A 80 5.24 2.16 -4.36
CA ALA A 80 4.05 2.36 -3.56
C ALA A 80 2.95 1.40 -3.98
N TYR A 81 2.00 1.16 -3.08
CA TYR A 81 0.81 0.36 -3.32
C TYR A 81 -0.42 1.17 -2.99
N ILE A 82 -1.46 1.00 -3.80
CA ILE A 82 -2.76 1.62 -3.57
C ILE A 82 -3.66 0.54 -2.99
N ILE A 83 -4.08 0.73 -1.75
CA ILE A 83 -4.82 -0.29 -1.00
C ILE A 83 -6.15 0.29 -0.49
N PRO A 84 -7.20 -0.53 -0.37
CA PRO A 84 -8.38 -0.14 0.38
C PRO A 84 -8.04 -0.06 1.88
N PHE A 85 -8.48 1.02 2.53
CA PHE A 85 -8.32 1.30 3.95
C PHE A 85 -9.47 2.18 4.43
N ASN A 86 -10.21 1.75 5.46
CA ASN A 86 -11.35 2.47 6.03
C ASN A 86 -12.38 2.96 4.98
N GLY A 87 -12.73 2.09 4.02
CA GLY A 87 -13.72 2.40 2.98
C GLY A 87 -13.23 3.37 1.89
N ARG A 88 -11.96 3.76 1.89
CA ARG A 88 -11.32 4.58 0.85
C ARG A 88 -10.06 3.91 0.32
N TYR A 89 -9.49 4.43 -0.76
CA TYR A 89 -8.16 4.03 -1.18
C TYR A 89 -7.11 4.94 -0.55
N THR A 90 -5.98 4.36 -0.16
CA THR A 90 -4.82 5.10 0.36
C THR A 90 -3.54 4.60 -0.28
N VAL A 91 -2.49 5.41 -0.23
CA VAL A 91 -1.15 5.06 -0.68
C VAL A 91 -0.34 4.55 0.51
N VAL A 92 0.27 3.39 0.35
CA VAL A 92 1.34 2.93 1.26
C VAL A 92 2.64 2.82 0.51
N VAL A 93 3.74 3.24 1.14
CA VAL A 93 5.07 3.11 0.54
C VAL A 93 5.58 1.69 0.72
N ALA A 94 6.38 1.21 -0.23
CA ALA A 94 7.10 -0.03 -0.04
C ALA A 94 8.24 0.16 0.97
N TYR A 95 8.38 -0.79 1.90
CA TYR A 95 9.49 -0.80 2.86
C TYR A 95 10.86 -0.65 2.17
N GLN A 96 11.06 -1.33 1.04
CA GLN A 96 12.32 -1.28 0.30
C GLN A 96 12.60 0.12 -0.28
N THR A 97 11.58 0.86 -0.68
CA THR A 97 11.72 2.22 -1.23
C THR A 97 12.24 3.19 -0.18
N LEU A 98 11.78 3.08 1.07
CA LEU A 98 12.30 3.88 2.18
C LEU A 98 13.80 3.63 2.39
N LEU A 99 14.20 2.36 2.42
CA LEU A 99 15.62 2.00 2.60
C LEU A 99 16.49 2.48 1.43
N ILE A 100 16.07 2.24 0.18
CA ILE A 100 16.82 2.67 -1.01
C ILE A 100 17.04 4.17 -0.97
N ARG A 101 16.00 4.96 -0.69
CA ARG A 101 16.11 6.43 -0.66
C ARG A 101 16.91 6.93 0.53
N ALA A 102 16.83 6.29 1.69
CA ALA A 102 17.73 6.59 2.80
C ALA A 102 19.19 6.35 2.39
N TYR A 103 19.49 5.25 1.69
CA TYR A 103 20.85 4.99 1.23
C TYR A 103 21.33 6.01 0.19
N GLU A 104 20.48 6.38 -0.77
CA GLU A 104 20.76 7.42 -1.76
C GLU A 104 21.00 8.79 -1.12
N ALA A 105 20.40 9.05 0.05
CA ALA A 105 20.59 10.26 0.84
C ALA A 105 21.86 10.26 1.73
N GLY A 106 22.75 9.26 1.60
CA GLY A 106 24.01 9.20 2.34
C GLY A 106 23.94 8.49 3.69
N TYR A 107 22.95 7.61 3.86
CA TYR A 107 22.87 6.74 5.03
C TYR A 107 23.42 5.34 4.73
N ASN A 108 24.22 4.80 5.65
CA ASN A 108 25.01 3.61 5.37
C ASN A 108 24.19 2.31 5.49
N ARG A 109 24.03 1.61 4.36
CA ARG A 109 23.28 0.34 4.26
C ARG A 109 23.74 -0.81 5.14
N TYR A 110 24.99 -0.77 5.61
CA TYR A 110 25.58 -1.80 6.46
C TYR A 110 25.44 -1.50 7.96
N THR A 111 24.79 -0.39 8.31
CA THR A 111 24.71 0.09 9.70
C THR A 111 23.31 0.02 10.28
N LEU A 112 22.36 -0.54 9.53
CA LEU A 112 21.01 -0.77 10.03
C LEU A 112 21.04 -1.85 11.12
N GLU A 113 20.82 -1.43 12.35
CA GLU A 113 20.84 -2.29 13.54
C GLU A 113 19.51 -2.18 14.28
N PHE A 114 19.20 -3.22 15.06
CA PHE A 114 17.98 -3.28 15.87
C PHE A 114 18.31 -3.67 17.31
N LYS A 115 17.57 -3.11 18.26
CA LYS A 115 17.56 -3.53 19.65
C LYS A 115 16.13 -3.77 20.09
N GLU A 116 15.81 -4.99 20.49
CA GLU A 116 14.55 -5.33 21.14
C GLU A 116 14.77 -5.51 22.63
N GLU A 117 13.96 -4.85 23.45
CA GLU A 117 14.05 -4.98 24.91
C GLU A 117 12.68 -4.90 25.59
N PRO A 118 12.46 -5.69 26.66
CA PRO A 118 11.26 -5.55 27.48
C PRO A 118 11.31 -4.21 28.23
N VAL A 119 10.19 -3.50 28.25
CA VAL A 119 10.05 -2.20 28.91
C VAL A 119 8.74 -2.12 29.68
N LYS A 120 8.67 -1.20 30.65
CA LYS A 120 7.42 -0.86 31.33
C LYS A 120 6.82 0.39 30.70
N THR A 121 5.58 0.29 30.24
CA THR A 121 4.83 1.40 29.65
C THR A 121 3.67 1.80 30.54
N ARG A 122 3.16 3.01 30.32
CA ARG A 122 2.04 3.58 31.06
C ARG A 122 0.91 3.84 30.08
N LYS A 123 -0.27 3.26 30.33
CA LYS A 123 -1.46 3.47 29.50
C LYS A 123 -2.64 3.85 30.39
N PHE A 124 -3.53 4.69 29.86
CA PHE A 124 -4.79 4.99 30.52
C PHE A 124 -5.71 3.77 30.47
N ASP A 125 -6.28 3.38 31.61
CA ASP A 125 -7.40 2.45 31.65
C ASP A 125 -8.70 3.14 31.19
N PHE A 126 -9.79 2.37 31.12
CA PHE A 126 -11.12 2.87 30.74
C PHE A 126 -11.71 3.88 31.74
N LYS A 127 -11.11 4.03 32.92
CA LYS A 127 -11.48 5.01 33.95
C LYS A 127 -10.55 6.23 33.96
N GLY A 128 -9.57 6.28 33.06
CA GLY A 128 -8.58 7.36 32.98
C GLY A 128 -7.43 7.25 33.99
N ASN A 129 -7.28 6.13 34.71
CA ASN A 129 -6.13 5.92 35.60
C ASN A 129 -4.91 5.47 34.80
N ILE A 130 -3.73 5.89 35.25
CA ILE A 130 -2.48 5.42 34.68
C ILE A 130 -2.19 4.01 35.23
N VAL A 131 -2.07 3.04 34.33
CA VAL A 131 -1.72 1.66 34.66
C VAL A 131 -0.39 1.32 34.00
N GLU A 132 0.51 0.73 34.78
CA GLU A 132 1.81 0.24 34.31
C GLU A 132 1.65 -1.17 33.72
N ARG A 133 2.28 -1.43 32.58
CA ARG A 133 2.23 -2.72 31.87
C ARG A 133 3.59 -3.06 31.28
N GLU A 134 3.88 -4.34 31.20
CA GLU A 134 5.01 -4.85 30.42
C GLU A 134 4.71 -4.71 28.93
N ASP A 135 5.73 -4.33 28.15
CA ASP A 135 5.68 -4.17 26.70
C ASP A 135 7.04 -4.55 26.10
N LEU A 136 7.10 -4.61 24.78
CA LEU A 136 8.34 -4.80 24.03
C LEU A 136 8.63 -3.54 23.23
N GLN A 137 9.81 -2.95 23.44
CA GLN A 137 10.31 -1.85 22.63
C GLN A 137 11.23 -2.39 21.54
N CYS A 138 11.11 -1.86 20.33
CA CYS A 138 12.08 -2.06 19.26
C CYS A 138 12.66 -0.72 18.83
N THR A 139 13.99 -0.64 18.86
CA THR A 139 14.75 0.54 18.44
C THR A 139 15.51 0.20 17.18
N ALA A 140 15.23 0.92 16.09
CA ALA A 140 16.03 0.88 14.88
C ALA A 140 17.14 1.94 14.96
N TYR A 141 18.32 1.62 14.42
CA TYR A 141 19.46 2.53 14.34
C TYR A 141 19.97 2.64 12.92
N PHE A 142 20.41 3.83 12.55
CA PHE A 142 21.10 4.12 11.30
C PHE A 142 22.36 4.94 11.58
N LYS A 143 23.38 4.81 10.73
CA LYS A 143 24.46 5.80 10.65
C LYS A 143 24.45 6.48 9.28
N SER A 144 24.68 7.78 9.26
CA SER A 144 25.06 8.50 8.04
C SER A 144 26.53 8.23 7.71
N ASP A 145 26.92 8.55 6.49
CA ASP A 145 28.29 8.36 6.00
C ASP A 145 29.33 9.21 6.76
N ASP A 146 28.90 10.32 7.38
CA ASP A 146 29.72 11.14 8.28
C ASP A 146 29.93 10.50 9.67
N GLY A 147 29.28 9.36 9.95
CA GLY A 147 29.36 8.62 11.20
C GLY A 147 28.31 8.99 12.25
N SER A 148 27.46 10.00 12.01
CA SER A 148 26.39 10.38 12.93
C SER A 148 25.36 9.25 13.07
N ARG A 149 24.91 8.97 14.31
CA ARG A 149 23.96 7.88 14.61
C ARG A 149 22.57 8.43 14.87
N TYR A 150 21.58 7.84 14.20
CA TYR A 150 20.15 8.15 14.36
C TYR A 150 19.42 6.92 14.88
N SER A 151 18.33 7.13 15.61
CA SER A 151 17.52 6.05 16.13
C SER A 151 16.07 6.45 16.35
N PHE A 152 15.18 5.48 16.20
CA PHE A 152 13.76 5.64 16.52
C PHE A 152 13.26 4.39 17.24
N SER A 153 12.50 4.59 18.31
CA SER A 153 11.96 3.51 19.14
C SER A 153 10.45 3.47 19.01
N ILE A 154 9.89 2.26 18.89
CA ILE A 154 8.45 2.02 18.89
C ILE A 154 8.09 0.94 19.91
N LEU A 155 6.84 0.97 20.35
CA LEU A 155 6.28 -0.03 21.27
C LEU A 155 5.45 -1.05 20.50
N LEU A 156 5.57 -2.32 20.87
CA LEU A 156 4.79 -3.39 20.28
C LEU A 156 3.29 -3.14 20.47
N SER A 157 2.86 -2.68 21.65
CA SER A 157 1.45 -2.41 21.93
C SER A 157 0.80 -1.31 21.08
N GLU A 158 1.60 -0.47 20.42
CA GLU A 158 1.12 0.59 19.52
C GLU A 158 0.89 0.10 18.09
N TYR A 159 1.68 -0.87 17.63
CA TYR A 159 1.70 -1.33 16.23
C TYR A 159 1.16 -2.74 16.02
N TYR A 160 1.04 -3.53 17.09
CA TYR A 160 0.58 -4.91 16.99
C TYR A 160 -0.82 -4.99 16.38
N LYS A 161 -0.98 -5.95 15.46
CA LYS A 161 -2.23 -6.26 14.78
C LYS A 161 -2.57 -7.72 14.93
N ASN A 162 -3.85 -8.05 15.00
CA ASN A 162 -4.27 -9.44 15.14
C ASN A 162 -4.42 -10.14 13.78
N THR A 163 -3.41 -10.01 12.92
CA THR A 163 -3.37 -10.66 11.59
C THR A 163 -2.43 -11.87 11.60
N PRO A 164 -2.62 -12.87 10.71
CA PRO A 164 -1.79 -14.07 10.68
C PRO A 164 -0.27 -13.78 10.62
N ILE A 165 0.14 -12.81 9.82
CA ILE A 165 1.56 -12.46 9.65
C ILE A 165 2.17 -11.82 10.90
N TRP A 166 1.40 -11.01 11.63
CA TRP A 166 1.86 -10.41 12.89
C TRP A 166 1.96 -11.44 14.01
N ARG A 167 1.08 -12.46 14.00
CA ARG A 167 1.17 -13.60 14.94
C ARG A 167 2.39 -14.49 14.66
N ASP A 168 2.70 -14.74 13.38
CA ASP A 168 3.82 -15.59 12.97
C ASP A 168 5.17 -14.85 13.06
N LYS A 169 5.22 -13.57 12.65
CA LYS A 169 6.46 -12.81 12.44
C LYS A 169 6.50 -11.47 13.17
N GLN A 170 6.05 -11.44 14.41
CA GLN A 170 5.89 -10.22 15.20
C GLN A 170 7.13 -9.31 15.22
N ILE A 171 8.31 -9.87 15.52
CA ILE A 171 9.57 -9.10 15.59
C ILE A 171 9.93 -8.50 14.23
N PHE A 172 9.76 -9.27 13.14
CA PHE A 172 10.04 -8.78 11.80
C PHE A 172 9.14 -7.59 11.43
N MET A 173 7.86 -7.68 11.76
CA MET A 173 6.89 -6.62 11.49
C MET A 173 7.16 -5.37 12.32
N LEU A 174 7.53 -5.55 13.60
CA LEU A 174 7.91 -4.47 14.49
C LEU A 174 9.17 -3.75 13.97
N ARG A 175 10.21 -4.48 13.58
CA ARG A 175 11.42 -3.91 12.96
C ARG A 175 11.10 -3.08 11.70
N LYS A 176 10.19 -3.55 10.85
CA LYS A 176 9.76 -2.79 9.67
C LYS A 176 9.11 -1.46 10.04
N CYS A 177 8.24 -1.45 11.05
CA CYS A 177 7.61 -0.22 11.54
C CYS A 177 8.64 0.73 12.14
N ALA A 178 9.59 0.22 12.93
CA ALA A 178 10.64 1.02 13.57
C ALA A 178 11.51 1.72 12.52
N VAL A 179 11.92 1.00 11.47
CA VAL A 179 12.67 1.57 10.34
C VAL A 179 11.84 2.59 9.57
N SER A 180 10.57 2.29 9.30
CA SER A 180 9.69 3.21 8.58
C SER A 180 9.58 4.56 9.31
N CYS A 181 9.38 4.51 10.64
CA CYS A 181 9.37 5.70 11.48
C CYS A 181 10.74 6.40 11.48
N LEU A 182 11.83 5.66 11.65
CA LEU A 182 13.19 6.21 11.61
C LEU A 182 13.46 6.96 10.30
N CYS A 183 13.16 6.34 9.15
CA CYS A 183 13.36 6.92 7.83
C CYS A 183 12.70 8.30 7.69
N ARG A 184 11.49 8.48 8.21
CA ARG A 184 10.79 9.79 8.17
C ARG A 184 11.35 10.84 9.12
N THR A 185 12.30 10.48 10.00
CA THR A 185 13.02 11.39 10.89
C THR A 185 14.45 11.68 10.44
N LEU A 186 14.92 11.03 9.39
CA LEU A 186 16.30 11.18 8.89
C LEU A 186 16.46 12.54 8.20
N PRO A 187 17.33 13.44 8.71
CA PRO A 187 17.52 14.77 8.14
C PRO A 187 18.06 14.69 6.71
N GLY A 188 17.52 15.54 5.82
CA GLY A 188 18.03 15.70 4.45
C GLY A 188 17.72 14.54 3.51
N ALA A 189 16.97 13.51 3.96
CA ALA A 189 16.59 12.38 3.13
C ALA A 189 15.34 12.65 2.27
N GLY A 190 14.59 13.71 2.55
CA GLY A 190 13.34 14.01 1.84
C GLY A 190 12.27 12.93 2.04
N LEU A 191 12.32 12.24 3.18
CA LEU A 191 11.43 11.13 3.52
C LEU A 191 10.31 11.55 4.46
N GLU A 192 10.28 12.78 4.94
CA GLU A 192 9.34 13.27 5.94
C GLU A 192 7.87 13.20 5.44
N SER A 193 7.66 13.37 4.14
CA SER A 193 6.35 13.25 3.46
C SER A 193 6.02 11.86 2.95
N MET A 194 6.87 10.85 3.23
CA MET A 194 6.64 9.50 2.75
C MET A 194 5.38 8.92 3.38
N PRO A 195 4.50 8.26 2.59
CA PRO A 195 3.37 7.54 3.12
C PRO A 195 3.80 6.47 4.13
N TYR A 196 2.86 6.02 4.95
CA TYR A 196 3.08 4.89 5.85
C TYR A 196 3.36 3.60 5.06
N ILE A 197 4.08 2.65 5.66
CA ILE A 197 4.05 1.27 5.16
C ILE A 197 2.75 0.61 5.60
N ARG A 198 2.32 -0.44 4.89
CA ARG A 198 1.10 -1.20 5.23
C ARG A 198 1.11 -1.69 6.69
N GLU A 199 2.29 -2.02 7.21
CA GLU A 199 2.47 -2.50 8.57
C GLU A 199 2.15 -1.46 9.65
N GLU A 200 2.09 -0.17 9.33
CA GLU A 200 1.78 0.89 10.31
C GLU A 200 0.31 1.28 10.35
N LEU A 201 -0.46 0.99 9.31
CA LEU A 201 -1.88 1.32 9.27
C LEU A 201 -2.68 0.48 10.27
N GLY A 202 -3.74 1.00 10.88
CA GLY A 202 -4.57 0.21 11.80
C GLY A 202 -5.13 -1.08 11.16
N ASP A 203 -5.65 -1.99 11.98
CA ASP A 203 -6.51 -3.05 11.44
C ASP A 203 -7.75 -2.36 10.85
N VAL A 204 -8.00 -2.59 9.55
CA VAL A 204 -9.31 -2.29 8.98
C VAL A 204 -10.22 -3.28 9.66
N ASP A 205 -11.17 -2.82 10.49
CA ASP A 205 -12.23 -3.68 10.98
C ASP A 205 -12.73 -4.50 9.80
N ILE A 206 -12.71 -5.83 9.95
CA ILE A 206 -13.06 -6.82 8.93
C ILE A 206 -14.52 -6.57 8.53
N ILE A 207 -14.75 -5.64 7.61
CA ILE A 207 -16.07 -5.36 7.01
C ILE A 207 -15.97 -5.38 5.48
N CYS A 208 -14.77 -5.35 4.89
CA CYS A 208 -14.62 -5.29 3.43
C CYS A 208 -14.22 -6.59 2.72
N GLU A 209 -13.94 -7.70 3.41
CA GLU A 209 -13.65 -8.98 2.72
C GLU A 209 -14.90 -9.85 2.48
N GLU A 210 -15.99 -9.67 3.25
CA GLU A 210 -17.22 -10.47 3.07
C GLU A 210 -17.99 -10.10 1.79
N GLN A 211 -17.83 -8.88 1.26
CA GLN A 211 -18.55 -8.44 0.06
C GLN A 211 -18.00 -9.00 -1.27
N ASN A 212 -16.79 -9.59 -1.25
CA ASN A 212 -16.21 -10.22 -2.44
C ASN A 212 -16.39 -11.75 -2.46
N ILE A 213 -16.63 -12.39 -1.31
CA ILE A 213 -16.91 -13.84 -1.25
C ILE A 213 -18.40 -14.11 -1.57
N GLN A 214 -19.32 -13.28 -1.05
CA GLN A 214 -20.76 -13.44 -1.32
C GLN A 214 -21.17 -13.13 -2.77
N LYS A 215 -20.31 -12.48 -3.57
CA LYS A 215 -20.57 -12.28 -5.01
C LYS A 215 -20.20 -13.49 -5.87
N ILE A 216 -19.37 -14.41 -5.35
CA ILE A 216 -18.97 -15.62 -6.07
C ILE A 216 -19.96 -16.75 -5.79
N GLU A 217 -20.48 -16.85 -4.56
CA GLU A 217 -21.41 -17.92 -4.18
C GLU A 217 -22.87 -17.70 -4.61
N ASN A 218 -23.27 -16.47 -4.95
CA ASN A 218 -24.63 -16.19 -5.44
C ASN A 218 -24.77 -16.23 -6.97
N THR A 219 -23.82 -16.84 -7.68
CA THR A 219 -23.85 -17.03 -9.14
C THR A 219 -23.67 -18.50 -9.56
N GLU A 220 -24.17 -19.44 -8.75
CA GLU A 220 -24.42 -20.83 -9.17
C GLU A 220 -25.92 -21.14 -9.24
#